data_AF-A0A925EUR0-F1
#
_entry.id   AF-A0A925EUR0-F1
#
_cell.length_a   1.000
_cell.length_b   1.000
_cell.length_c   1.000
_cell.angle_alpha   90.00
_cell.angle_beta   90.00
_cell.angle_gamma   90.00
#
_symmetry.space_group_name_H-M   'P 1'
#
loop_
_entity.id
_entity.type
_entity.pdbx_description
1 polymer ?
#
loop_
_entity_poly.entity_id
_entity_poly.type
_entity_poly.pdbx_seq_one_letter_code
_entity_poly.pdbx_strand_id
1 'polypeptide(L)'
;MHKISFILFISLLVILWSFRDPDPVNEAELGKLLFFDPILSKDSTLSCASCHKPEFAFADHVAISPGVNGSIGRRNAPSVMNMSARSVLFYDGRAKDLEDQVHFPIEDPKEMNASMDEIIIRLINNKRYAGYFKSIYNEAPDIHNLSKALAAYEAGLETSDTEFDAWMNDLPNTMSVSAIRGRELFMSKKAKCFDCHFSPDFTGDEFKNIGLFDEFKYKDKGRYEVSGNKDDIGKFKVPGLRNVAVTGPYMHDGSFAN
;
A
#
# COMPACT_ATOMS: atom_id res chain seq x y z
N MET A 1 56.81 -12.24 -4.95
CA MET A 1 55.48 -12.33 -5.59
C MET A 1 54.36 -12.80 -4.63
N HIS A 2 54.47 -12.66 -3.30
CA HIS A 2 53.43 -13.10 -2.35
C HIS A 2 52.64 -12.00 -1.64
N LYS A 3 53.04 -10.72 -1.73
CA LYS A 3 52.33 -9.61 -1.05
C LYS A 3 51.16 -9.01 -1.84
N ILE A 4 51.14 -9.17 -3.17
CA ILE A 4 50.10 -8.60 -4.05
C ILE A 4 48.80 -9.42 -3.99
N SER A 5 48.90 -10.72 -3.73
CA SER A 5 47.74 -11.62 -3.65
C SER A 5 46.87 -11.40 -2.40
N PHE A 6 47.43 -10.86 -1.31
CA PHE A 6 46.69 -10.66 -0.06
C PHE A 6 45.88 -9.35 -0.06
N ILE A 7 46.40 -8.31 -0.72
CA ILE A 7 45.72 -7.00 -0.83
C ILE A 7 44.50 -7.08 -1.76
N LEU A 8 44.59 -7.86 -2.84
CA LEU A 8 43.47 -8.14 -3.75
C LEU A 8 42.35 -8.98 -3.10
N PHE A 9 42.67 -9.82 -2.11
CA PHE A 9 41.67 -10.61 -1.40
C PHE A 9 40.90 -9.79 -0.35
N ILE A 10 41.59 -8.85 0.32
CA ILE A 10 40.97 -7.92 1.27
C ILE A 10 40.11 -6.88 0.54
N SER A 11 40.53 -6.37 -0.62
CA SER A 11 39.72 -5.40 -1.38
C SER A 11 38.45 -6.04 -1.94
N LEU A 12 38.47 -7.32 -2.35
CA LEU A 12 37.29 -8.02 -2.84
C LEU A 12 36.26 -8.30 -1.72
N LEU A 13 36.72 -8.56 -0.48
CA LEU A 13 35.85 -8.79 0.68
C LEU A 13 35.14 -7.50 1.15
N VAL A 14 35.83 -6.37 1.09
CA VAL A 14 35.25 -5.06 1.44
C VAL A 14 34.22 -4.62 0.40
N ILE A 15 34.46 -4.89 -0.89
CA ILE A 15 33.50 -4.58 -1.95
C ILE A 15 32.22 -5.43 -1.81
N LEU A 16 32.32 -6.70 -1.41
CA LEU A 16 31.14 -7.56 -1.17
C LEU A 16 30.33 -7.15 0.07
N TRP A 17 30.96 -6.55 1.09
CA TRP A 17 30.27 -6.00 2.26
C TRP A 17 29.50 -4.72 1.94
N SER A 18 30.00 -3.90 1.01
CA SER A 18 29.39 -2.60 0.65
C SER A 18 28.10 -2.70 -0.18
N PHE A 19 27.68 -3.90 -0.59
CA PHE A 19 26.44 -4.11 -1.37
C PHE A 19 25.32 -4.81 -0.59
N ARG A 20 25.48 -5.01 0.72
CA ARG A 20 24.40 -5.53 1.56
C ARG A 20 23.63 -4.35 2.14
N ASP A 21 22.32 -4.29 1.86
CA ASP A 21 21.44 -3.35 2.55
C ASP A 21 21.61 -3.51 4.07
N PRO A 22 21.64 -2.39 4.83
CA PRO A 22 21.82 -2.46 6.27
C PRO A 22 20.71 -3.32 6.89
N ASP A 23 21.08 -4.10 7.91
CA ASP A 23 20.11 -4.88 8.68
C ASP A 23 19.12 -3.90 9.35
N PRO A 24 17.80 -4.21 9.40
CA PRO A 24 16.81 -3.32 9.98
C PRO A 24 17.04 -3.18 11.49
N VAL A 25 17.01 -1.94 11.98
CA VAL A 25 17.21 -1.64 13.40
C VAL A 25 15.94 -1.24 14.14
N ASN A 26 14.84 -1.03 13.41
CA ASN A 26 13.52 -0.70 13.97
C ASN A 26 12.38 -1.39 13.22
N GLU A 27 11.18 -1.28 13.78
CA GLU A 27 9.94 -1.89 13.29
C GLU A 27 9.63 -1.50 11.83
N ALA A 28 9.71 -0.21 11.47
CA ALA A 28 9.40 0.27 10.13
C ALA A 28 10.43 -0.19 9.08
N GLU A 29 11.71 -0.32 9.45
CA GLU A 29 12.75 -0.86 8.56
C GLU A 29 12.56 -2.36 8.32
N LEU A 30 12.17 -3.13 9.34
CA LEU A 30 11.79 -4.53 9.19
C LEU A 30 10.54 -4.65 8.31
N GLY A 31 9.55 -3.79 8.52
CA GLY A 31 8.35 -3.68 7.69
C GLY A 31 8.67 -3.42 6.23
N LYS A 32 9.55 -2.45 5.96
CA LYS A 32 10.05 -2.16 4.61
C LYS A 32 10.68 -3.41 3.99
N LEU A 33 11.58 -4.07 4.72
CA LEU A 33 12.25 -5.25 4.21
C LEU A 33 11.24 -6.37 3.87
N LEU A 34 10.24 -6.59 4.71
CA LEU A 34 9.14 -7.54 4.47
C LEU A 34 8.22 -7.13 3.29
N PHE A 35 7.93 -5.83 3.14
CA PHE A 35 7.06 -5.29 2.09
C PHE A 35 7.60 -5.57 0.68
N PHE A 36 8.93 -5.58 0.53
CA PHE A 36 9.59 -5.87 -0.75
C PHE A 36 10.02 -7.33 -0.92
N ASP A 37 10.10 -8.12 0.16
CA ASP A 37 10.53 -9.52 0.10
C ASP A 37 9.34 -10.44 -0.23
N PRO A 38 9.45 -11.29 -1.27
CA PRO A 38 8.33 -12.16 -1.65
C PRO A 38 8.09 -13.32 -0.67
N ILE A 39 8.89 -13.44 0.40
CA ILE A 39 8.76 -14.48 1.43
C ILE A 39 7.36 -14.63 2.02
N LEU A 40 6.51 -13.61 1.93
CA LEU A 40 5.15 -13.60 2.46
C LEU A 40 4.12 -14.25 1.53
N SER A 41 4.47 -14.60 0.28
CA SER A 41 3.58 -15.30 -0.66
C SER A 41 3.83 -16.79 -0.69
N LYS A 42 2.80 -17.57 -1.04
CA LYS A 42 2.82 -19.04 -1.04
C LYS A 42 4.08 -19.62 -1.68
N ASP A 43 4.40 -19.18 -2.88
CA ASP A 43 5.50 -19.68 -3.70
C ASP A 43 6.74 -18.76 -3.69
N SER A 44 6.73 -17.73 -2.83
CA SER A 44 7.80 -16.73 -2.74
C SER A 44 8.07 -16.00 -4.05
N THR A 45 7.03 -15.74 -4.85
CA THR A 45 7.12 -14.97 -6.10
C THR A 45 6.53 -13.56 -6.01
N LEU A 46 5.64 -13.30 -5.05
CA LEU A 46 4.99 -12.00 -4.86
C LEU A 46 5.29 -11.41 -3.49
N SER A 47 5.51 -10.10 -3.48
CA SER A 47 5.60 -9.23 -2.31
C SER A 47 4.51 -8.16 -2.37
N CYS A 48 4.32 -7.40 -1.29
CA CYS A 48 3.41 -6.25 -1.29
C CYS A 48 3.76 -5.27 -2.43
N ALA A 49 5.06 -5.03 -2.64
CA ALA A 49 5.58 -4.18 -3.71
C ALA A 49 5.33 -4.69 -5.14
N SER A 50 4.88 -5.95 -5.30
CA SER A 50 4.52 -6.49 -6.61
C SER A 50 3.24 -5.85 -7.16
N CYS A 51 2.33 -5.44 -6.26
CA CYS A 51 1.10 -4.72 -6.59
C CYS A 51 1.14 -3.24 -6.14
N HIS A 52 1.89 -2.93 -5.08
CA HIS A 52 2.01 -1.58 -4.52
C HIS A 52 3.37 -0.97 -4.86
N LYS A 53 3.49 -0.47 -6.09
CA LYS A 53 4.77 -0.12 -6.71
C LYS A 53 5.20 1.31 -6.42
N PRO A 54 6.41 1.56 -5.88
CA PRO A 54 6.86 2.91 -5.54
C PRO A 54 6.75 3.93 -6.68
N GLU A 55 7.02 3.52 -7.92
CA GLU A 55 6.96 4.37 -9.11
C GLU A 55 5.54 4.85 -9.47
N PHE A 56 4.51 4.19 -8.94
CA PHE A 56 3.09 4.56 -9.09
C PHE A 56 2.50 5.02 -7.76
N ALA A 57 3.31 5.68 -6.92
CA ALA A 57 2.94 6.09 -5.57
C ALA A 57 2.34 4.93 -4.75
N PHE A 58 2.96 3.75 -4.86
CA PHE A 58 2.53 2.51 -4.21
C PHE A 58 1.13 2.01 -4.59
N ALA A 59 0.62 2.38 -5.76
CA ALA A 59 -0.47 1.68 -6.44
C ALA A 59 0.08 0.70 -7.49
N ASP A 60 -0.79 0.02 -8.23
CA ASP A 60 -0.40 -0.68 -9.46
C ASP A 60 -0.77 0.14 -10.70
N HIS A 61 -0.17 -0.23 -11.83
CA HIS A 61 -0.37 0.36 -13.15
C HIS A 61 -1.29 -0.47 -14.07
N VAL A 62 -1.81 -1.60 -13.57
CA VAL A 62 -2.77 -2.45 -14.29
C VAL A 62 -4.14 -2.39 -13.62
N ALA A 63 -5.19 -2.71 -14.37
CA ALA A 63 -6.56 -2.65 -13.85
C ALA A 63 -6.74 -3.54 -12.61
N ILE A 64 -6.31 -4.80 -12.70
CA ILE A 64 -6.36 -5.78 -11.61
C ILE A 64 -4.99 -6.47 -11.54
N SER A 65 -4.34 -6.42 -10.38
CA SER A 65 -3.04 -7.04 -10.19
C SER A 65 -3.13 -8.57 -10.23
N PRO A 66 -2.17 -9.26 -10.88
CA PRO A 66 -2.12 -10.71 -10.86
C PRO A 66 -1.52 -11.21 -9.54
N GLY A 67 -2.24 -12.12 -8.89
CA GLY A 67 -1.75 -12.89 -7.75
C GLY A 67 -0.91 -14.10 -8.16
N VAL A 68 -0.59 -14.94 -7.17
CA VAL A 68 0.18 -16.18 -7.35
C VAL A 68 -0.45 -17.03 -8.46
N ASN A 69 0.38 -17.64 -9.32
CA ASN A 69 0.00 -18.36 -10.53
C ASN A 69 -0.80 -17.54 -11.57
N GLY A 70 -0.71 -16.21 -11.55
CA GLY A 70 -1.47 -15.35 -12.45
C GLY A 70 -2.97 -15.32 -12.14
N SER A 71 -3.35 -15.64 -10.91
CA SER A 71 -4.73 -15.52 -10.46
C SER A 71 -5.18 -14.06 -10.52
N ILE A 72 -6.42 -13.82 -10.97
CA ILE A 72 -6.96 -12.47 -11.11
C ILE A 72 -8.01 -12.25 -10.03
N GLY A 73 -7.82 -11.17 -9.27
CA GLY A 73 -8.77 -10.69 -8.27
C GLY A 73 -9.96 -9.96 -8.88
N ARG A 74 -10.54 -9.06 -8.09
CA ARG A 74 -11.73 -8.29 -8.49
C ARG A 74 -11.57 -6.78 -8.41
N ARG A 75 -10.53 -6.30 -7.72
CA ARG A 75 -10.31 -4.86 -7.49
C ARG A 75 -8.91 -4.43 -7.91
N ASN A 76 -8.82 -3.17 -8.31
CA ASN A 76 -7.58 -2.46 -8.52
C ASN A 76 -6.80 -2.38 -7.20
N ALA A 77 -5.46 -2.43 -7.26
CA ALA A 77 -4.63 -2.23 -6.09
C ALA A 77 -4.43 -0.72 -5.86
N PRO A 78 -5.06 -0.14 -4.80
CA PRO A 78 -4.96 1.29 -4.55
C PRO A 78 -3.56 1.66 -4.05
N SER A 79 -3.25 2.95 -4.03
CA SER A 79 -2.08 3.45 -3.31
C SER A 79 -2.17 3.10 -1.80
N VAL A 80 -1.07 2.62 -1.22
CA VAL A 80 -0.91 2.48 0.24
C VAL A 80 -0.30 3.73 0.90
N MET A 81 -0.13 4.83 0.17
CA MET A 81 0.36 6.09 0.75
C MET A 81 -0.76 6.88 1.44
N ASN A 82 -0.41 7.64 2.47
CA ASN A 82 -1.33 8.50 3.24
C ASN A 82 -2.43 7.75 3.97
N MET A 83 -2.07 6.61 4.57
CA MET A 83 -2.99 5.70 5.25
C MET A 83 -2.96 5.80 6.78
N SER A 84 -1.98 6.48 7.38
CA SER A 84 -1.81 6.54 8.85
C SER A 84 -3.01 7.13 9.61
N ALA A 85 -3.73 8.07 8.99
CA ALA A 85 -4.89 8.73 9.58
C ALA A 85 -6.24 8.02 9.30
N ARG A 86 -6.23 6.85 8.65
CA ARG A 86 -7.45 6.14 8.23
C ARG A 86 -7.99 5.27 9.35
N SER A 87 -9.30 5.33 9.57
CA SER A 87 -10.01 4.48 10.54
C SER A 87 -10.62 3.21 9.94
N VAL A 88 -10.63 3.10 8.61
CA VAL A 88 -11.08 1.91 7.86
C VAL A 88 -10.30 1.82 6.53
N LEU A 89 -9.94 0.60 6.15
CA LEU A 89 -9.13 0.31 4.96
C LEU A 89 -9.87 -0.61 3.97
N PHE A 90 -9.31 -0.74 2.77
CA PHE A 90 -9.95 -1.27 1.55
C PHE A 90 -11.10 -0.42 1.01
N TYR A 91 -11.46 -0.67 -0.25
CA TYR A 91 -12.61 -0.04 -0.90
C TYR A 91 -13.95 -0.34 -0.20
N ASP A 92 -14.07 -1.45 0.52
CA ASP A 92 -15.29 -1.87 1.23
C ASP A 92 -15.22 -1.65 2.75
N GLY A 93 -14.10 -1.15 3.27
CA GLY A 93 -13.95 -0.86 4.70
C GLY A 93 -13.91 -2.10 5.58
N ARG A 94 -13.45 -3.25 5.07
CA ARG A 94 -13.44 -4.51 5.85
C ARG A 94 -12.34 -4.56 6.91
N ALA A 95 -11.25 -3.83 6.72
CA ALA A 95 -10.15 -3.77 7.68
C ALA A 95 -10.27 -2.52 8.54
N LYS A 96 -10.07 -2.67 9.86
CA LYS A 96 -10.25 -1.60 10.85
C LYS A 96 -9.01 -0.71 11.04
N ASP A 97 -7.83 -1.22 10.70
CA ASP A 97 -6.53 -0.54 10.82
C ASP A 97 -5.49 -1.23 9.92
N LEU A 98 -4.29 -0.67 9.83
CA LEU A 98 -3.21 -1.21 9.01
C LEU A 98 -2.78 -2.61 9.48
N GLU A 99 -2.70 -2.85 10.78
CA GLU A 99 -2.32 -4.17 11.31
C GLU A 99 -3.33 -5.26 10.91
N ASP A 100 -4.62 -4.95 10.87
CA ASP A 100 -5.69 -5.84 10.40
C ASP A 100 -5.66 -6.02 8.87
N GLN A 101 -5.30 -4.98 8.13
CA GLN A 101 -5.28 -4.98 6.66
C GLN A 101 -4.30 -6.01 6.09
N VAL A 102 -3.12 -6.18 6.69
CA VAL A 102 -2.02 -7.00 6.13
C VAL A 102 -2.36 -8.49 5.99
N HIS A 103 -3.28 -9.00 6.81
CA HIS A 103 -3.68 -10.41 6.77
C HIS A 103 -4.43 -10.75 5.49
N PHE A 104 -5.28 -9.83 5.01
CA PHE A 104 -6.14 -10.06 3.85
C PHE A 104 -5.36 -10.39 2.57
N PRO A 105 -4.37 -9.60 2.11
CA PRO A 105 -3.63 -9.92 0.89
C PRO A 105 -2.76 -11.16 1.03
N ILE A 106 -2.21 -11.42 2.23
CA ILE A 106 -1.42 -12.64 2.52
C ILE A 106 -2.30 -13.88 2.32
N GLU A 107 -3.51 -13.87 2.87
CA GLU A 107 -4.43 -15.01 2.88
C GLU A 107 -5.32 -15.14 1.64
N ASP A 108 -5.51 -14.06 0.86
CA ASP A 108 -6.39 -14.11 -0.30
C ASP A 108 -5.83 -15.07 -1.38
N PRO A 109 -6.60 -16.10 -1.81
CA PRO A 109 -6.17 -17.06 -2.81
C PRO A 109 -5.98 -16.46 -4.22
N LYS A 110 -6.41 -15.22 -4.44
CA LYS A 110 -6.21 -14.43 -5.67
C LYS A 110 -5.07 -13.42 -5.56
N GLU A 111 -4.39 -13.37 -4.42
CA GLU A 111 -3.25 -12.50 -4.17
C GLU A 111 -2.03 -13.35 -3.77
N MET A 112 -1.66 -13.39 -2.49
CA MET A 112 -0.44 -14.07 -2.03
C MET A 112 -0.67 -15.54 -1.62
N ASN A 113 -1.92 -15.94 -1.37
CA ASN A 113 -2.37 -17.32 -1.21
C ASN A 113 -1.61 -18.15 -0.15
N ALA A 114 -1.19 -17.52 0.96
CA ALA A 114 -0.50 -18.17 2.06
C ALA A 114 -1.31 -18.03 3.36
N SER A 115 -1.30 -19.05 4.22
CA SER A 115 -1.84 -18.88 5.57
C SER A 115 -0.85 -18.12 6.46
N MET A 116 -1.35 -17.34 7.41
CA MET A 116 -0.47 -16.67 8.38
C MET A 116 0.44 -17.66 9.13
N ASP A 117 -0.06 -18.82 9.52
CA ASP A 117 0.73 -19.87 10.20
C ASP A 117 1.90 -20.35 9.35
N GLU A 118 1.68 -20.57 8.05
CA GLU A 118 2.74 -20.96 7.11
C GLU A 118 3.83 -19.88 7.04
N ILE A 119 3.42 -18.61 6.95
CA ILE A 119 4.35 -17.48 6.90
C ILE A 119 5.15 -17.36 8.19
N ILE A 120 4.50 -17.48 9.36
CA ILE A 120 5.21 -17.41 10.64
C ILE A 120 6.23 -18.55 10.78
N ILE A 121 5.85 -19.78 10.44
CA ILE A 121 6.79 -20.92 10.45
C ILE A 121 7.98 -20.66 9.51
N ARG A 122 7.73 -20.08 8.33
CA ARG A 122 8.77 -19.73 7.37
C ARG A 122 9.71 -18.66 7.90
N LEU A 123 9.19 -17.61 8.52
CA LEU A 123 9.98 -16.54 9.14
C LEU A 123 10.82 -17.04 10.32
N ILE A 124 10.25 -17.91 11.17
CA ILE A 124 10.97 -18.57 12.28
C ILE A 124 12.15 -19.39 11.76
N ASN A 125 11.96 -20.13 10.67
CA ASN A 125 13.01 -20.98 10.08
C ASN A 125 14.03 -20.19 9.25
N ASN A 126 13.75 -18.94 8.92
CA ASN A 126 14.69 -18.05 8.25
C ASN A 126 15.58 -17.35 9.29
N LYS A 127 16.85 -17.79 9.41
CA LYS A 127 17.81 -17.28 10.40
C LYS A 127 17.95 -15.75 10.41
N ARG A 128 17.80 -15.11 9.24
CA ARG A 128 17.90 -13.65 9.10
C ARG A 128 16.68 -12.97 9.73
N TYR A 129 15.47 -13.38 9.34
CA TYR A 129 14.24 -12.83 9.91
C TYR A 129 14.09 -13.15 11.39
N ALA A 130 14.32 -14.39 11.80
CA ALA A 130 14.32 -14.76 13.21
C ALA A 130 15.29 -13.88 14.04
N GLY A 131 16.46 -13.55 13.48
CA GLY A 131 17.40 -12.60 14.08
C GLY A 131 16.84 -11.17 14.17
N TYR A 132 16.20 -10.67 13.12
CA TYR A 132 15.61 -9.32 13.10
C TYR A 132 14.46 -9.18 14.09
N PHE A 133 13.52 -10.12 14.10
CA PHE A 133 12.42 -10.13 15.08
C PHE A 133 12.95 -10.22 16.52
N LYS A 134 13.96 -11.07 16.76
CA LYS A 134 14.58 -11.16 18.08
C LYS A 134 15.28 -9.85 18.49
N SER A 135 15.90 -9.15 17.56
CA SER A 135 16.58 -7.87 17.83
C SER A 135 15.59 -6.74 18.12
N ILE A 136 14.50 -6.66 17.36
CA ILE A 136 13.56 -5.53 17.37
C ILE A 136 12.48 -5.72 18.44
N TYR A 137 11.93 -6.92 18.57
CA TYR A 137 10.82 -7.23 19.47
C TYR A 137 11.21 -8.05 20.70
N ASN A 138 12.46 -8.54 20.77
CA ASN A 138 12.90 -9.51 21.77
C ASN A 138 12.11 -10.85 21.73
N GLU A 139 11.44 -11.13 20.62
CA GLU A 139 10.55 -12.28 20.43
C GLU A 139 10.87 -13.01 19.12
N ALA A 140 10.39 -14.24 18.97
CA ALA A 140 10.40 -14.91 17.67
C ALA A 140 9.34 -14.25 16.75
N PRO A 141 9.41 -14.44 15.43
CA PRO A 141 8.33 -14.01 14.55
C PRO A 141 6.98 -14.59 15.00
N ASP A 142 5.97 -13.73 15.06
CA ASP A 142 4.57 -14.07 15.28
C ASP A 142 3.67 -13.16 14.44
N ILE A 143 2.37 -13.46 14.43
CA ILE A 143 1.36 -12.73 13.64
C ILE A 143 1.32 -11.25 14.02
N HIS A 144 1.36 -10.94 15.32
CA HIS A 144 1.22 -9.59 15.84
C HIS A 144 2.40 -8.71 15.44
N ASN A 145 3.61 -9.18 15.68
CA ASN A 145 4.85 -8.45 15.37
C ASN A 145 5.10 -8.35 13.86
N LEU A 146 4.62 -9.32 13.06
CA LEU A 146 4.63 -9.24 11.60
C LEU A 146 3.69 -8.11 11.13
N SER A 147 2.44 -8.09 11.60
CA SER A 147 1.48 -7.05 11.25
C SER A 147 1.95 -5.66 11.64
N LYS A 148 2.49 -5.52 12.86
CA LYS A 148 3.08 -4.26 13.33
C LYS A 148 4.21 -3.76 12.46
N ALA A 149 5.15 -4.64 12.08
CA ALA A 149 6.27 -4.25 11.23
C ALA A 149 5.78 -3.66 9.90
N LEU A 150 4.90 -4.38 9.20
CA LEU A 150 4.33 -3.94 7.93
C LEU A 150 3.53 -2.63 8.11
N ALA A 151 2.64 -2.57 9.10
CA ALA A 151 1.84 -1.39 9.41
C ALA A 151 2.70 -0.16 9.71
N ALA A 152 3.81 -0.31 10.44
CA ALA A 152 4.72 0.80 10.73
C ALA A 152 5.43 1.33 9.50
N TYR A 153 5.77 0.45 8.55
CA TYR A 153 6.31 0.89 7.26
C TYR A 153 5.26 1.67 6.46
N GLU A 154 4.06 1.11 6.33
CA GLU A 154 2.95 1.75 5.61
C GLU A 154 2.52 3.08 6.23
N ALA A 155 2.48 3.18 7.57
CA ALA A 155 2.21 4.42 8.28
C ALA A 155 3.28 5.51 8.05
N GLY A 156 4.49 5.12 7.63
CA GLY A 156 5.55 6.03 7.22
C GLY A 156 5.45 6.49 5.76
N LEU A 157 4.57 5.89 4.95
CA LEU A 157 4.38 6.24 3.54
C LEU A 157 3.46 7.47 3.38
N GLU A 158 3.89 8.60 3.93
CA GLU A 158 3.13 9.85 3.90
C GLU A 158 3.70 10.82 2.86
N THR A 159 2.81 11.61 2.25
CA THR A 159 3.16 12.63 1.25
C THR A 159 2.99 14.01 1.86
N SER A 160 4.10 14.70 2.09
CA SER A 160 4.15 16.09 2.54
C SER A 160 4.77 17.01 1.50
N ASP A 161 4.78 18.31 1.79
CA ASP A 161 5.55 19.33 1.06
C ASP A 161 5.24 19.41 -0.44
N THR A 162 4.00 19.12 -0.82
CA THR A 162 3.52 19.28 -2.20
C THR A 162 3.29 20.76 -2.54
N GLU A 163 3.17 21.09 -3.82
CA GLU A 163 2.79 22.45 -4.25
C GLU A 163 1.46 22.91 -3.64
N PHE A 164 0.50 21.98 -3.47
CA PHE A 164 -0.77 22.28 -2.82
C PHE A 164 -0.58 22.53 -1.32
N ASP A 165 0.22 21.71 -0.62
CA ASP A 165 0.47 21.89 0.80
C ASP A 165 1.20 23.22 1.07
N ALA A 166 2.20 23.57 0.26
CA ALA A 166 2.89 24.85 0.35
C ALA A 166 1.92 26.03 0.13
N TRP A 167 1.07 25.95 -0.89
CA TRP A 167 0.06 26.97 -1.17
C TRP A 167 -0.97 27.13 -0.05
N MET A 168 -1.42 26.02 0.56
CA MET A 168 -2.35 26.04 1.70
C MET A 168 -1.74 26.61 2.99
N ASN A 169 -0.40 26.59 3.11
CA ASN A 169 0.33 27.11 4.28
C ASN A 169 0.93 28.51 4.02
N ASP A 170 0.48 29.21 2.97
CA ASP A 170 0.99 30.53 2.57
C ASP A 170 2.52 30.57 2.38
N LEU A 171 3.13 29.42 2.02
CA LEU A 171 4.57 29.29 1.77
C LEU A 171 4.95 29.73 0.34
N PRO A 172 6.23 30.08 0.10
CA PRO A 172 6.72 30.45 -1.23
C PRO A 172 6.72 29.25 -2.17
N ASN A 173 5.59 29.01 -2.82
CA ASN A 173 5.39 28.22 -4.04
C ASN A 173 3.93 28.41 -4.45
N THR A 174 3.70 29.00 -5.62
CA THR A 174 2.34 29.27 -6.07
C THR A 174 1.90 28.17 -7.01
N MET A 175 0.79 27.50 -6.66
CA MET A 175 0.03 26.72 -7.64
C MET A 175 -0.12 27.52 -8.94
N SER A 176 0.00 26.85 -10.08
CA SER A 176 -0.21 27.53 -11.37
C SER A 176 -1.62 28.14 -11.45
N VAL A 177 -1.79 29.19 -12.26
CA VAL A 177 -3.12 29.81 -12.48
C VAL A 177 -4.15 28.79 -12.95
N SER A 178 -3.72 27.77 -13.72
CA SER A 178 -4.61 26.69 -14.16
C SER A 178 -5.03 25.78 -13.01
N ALA A 179 -4.10 25.44 -12.11
CA ALA A 179 -4.39 24.61 -10.95
C ALA A 179 -5.33 25.35 -9.97
N ILE A 180 -5.18 26.67 -9.80
CA ILE A 180 -6.10 27.50 -9.00
C ILE A 180 -7.52 27.45 -9.59
N ARG A 181 -7.68 27.64 -10.90
CA ARG A 181 -9.00 27.50 -11.55
C ARG A 181 -9.57 26.09 -11.40
N GLY A 182 -8.73 25.06 -11.50
CA GLY A 182 -9.13 23.67 -11.28
C GLY A 182 -9.67 23.45 -9.86
N ARG A 183 -9.00 24.03 -8.85
CA ARG A 183 -9.47 24.01 -7.47
C ARG A 183 -10.80 24.75 -7.30
N GLU A 184 -10.97 25.92 -7.91
CA GLU A 184 -12.26 26.63 -7.86
C GLU A 184 -13.40 25.78 -8.42
N LEU A 185 -13.16 25.07 -9.52
CA LEU A 185 -14.12 24.10 -10.06
C LEU A 185 -14.38 22.96 -9.08
N PHE A 186 -13.34 22.35 -8.53
CA PHE A 186 -13.41 21.26 -7.57
C PHE A 186 -14.26 21.61 -6.33
N MET A 187 -14.11 22.83 -5.83
CA MET A 187 -14.85 23.38 -4.68
C MET A 187 -16.24 23.93 -5.06
N SER A 188 -16.57 24.02 -6.35
CA SER A 188 -17.78 24.69 -6.80
C SER A 188 -19.04 23.87 -6.51
N LYS A 189 -20.17 24.57 -6.30
CA LYS A 189 -21.51 23.95 -6.19
C LYS A 189 -21.96 23.23 -7.47
N LYS A 190 -21.25 23.45 -8.60
CA LYS A 190 -21.56 22.81 -9.88
C LYS A 190 -20.87 21.46 -10.02
N ALA A 191 -19.58 21.37 -9.68
CA ALA A 191 -18.82 20.13 -9.78
C ALA A 191 -18.93 19.25 -8.52
N LYS A 192 -19.07 19.87 -7.34
CA LYS A 192 -19.32 19.19 -6.05
C LYS A 192 -18.30 18.12 -5.66
N CYS A 193 -17.06 18.20 -6.16
CA CYS A 193 -16.03 17.21 -5.86
C CYS A 193 -15.70 17.19 -4.36
N PHE A 194 -15.65 18.38 -3.75
CA PHE A 194 -15.39 18.56 -2.33
C PHE A 194 -16.51 18.01 -1.41
N ASP A 195 -17.69 17.68 -1.94
CA ASP A 195 -18.77 17.09 -1.13
C ASP A 195 -18.39 15.69 -0.60
N CYS A 196 -17.40 15.02 -1.22
CA CYS A 196 -16.88 13.71 -0.80
C CYS A 196 -15.34 13.73 -0.60
N HIS A 197 -14.62 14.51 -1.40
CA HIS A 197 -13.16 14.59 -1.38
C HIS A 197 -12.67 15.86 -0.66
N PHE A 198 -12.70 15.82 0.67
CA PHE A 198 -12.29 16.91 1.56
C PHE A 198 -11.21 16.44 2.54
N SER A 199 -10.86 17.26 3.54
CA SER A 199 -9.77 16.98 4.50
C SER A 199 -8.36 17.03 3.86
N PRO A 200 -7.27 16.96 4.66
CA PRO A 200 -5.90 17.06 4.15
C PRO A 200 -5.58 16.08 3.02
N ASP A 201 -6.22 14.91 2.97
CA ASP A 201 -5.91 13.86 1.99
C ASP A 201 -6.96 13.73 0.88
N PHE A 202 -7.88 14.70 0.82
CA PHE A 202 -8.97 14.74 -0.16
C PHE A 202 -9.86 13.50 -0.13
N THR A 203 -10.16 13.01 1.07
CA THR A 203 -11.19 12.01 1.33
C THR A 203 -11.90 12.28 2.67
N GLY A 204 -13.20 12.01 2.70
CA GLY A 204 -13.98 11.91 3.93
C GLY A 204 -14.00 10.52 4.55
N ASP A 205 -13.35 9.52 3.94
CA ASP A 205 -13.41 8.09 4.29
C ASP A 205 -14.82 7.48 4.40
N GLU A 206 -15.82 8.22 3.94
CA GLU A 206 -17.20 7.80 3.87
C GLU A 206 -17.44 6.85 2.68
N PHE A 207 -18.56 6.13 2.73
CA PHE A 207 -18.96 5.19 1.69
C PHE A 207 -20.01 5.84 0.78
N LYS A 208 -19.71 5.92 -0.52
CA LYS A 208 -20.60 6.50 -1.53
C LYS A 208 -20.83 5.55 -2.68
N ASN A 209 -22.04 5.60 -3.23
CA ASN A 209 -22.37 4.94 -4.49
C ASN A 209 -22.44 6.00 -5.58
N ILE A 210 -21.59 5.86 -6.60
CA ILE A 210 -21.49 6.77 -7.74
C ILE A 210 -22.25 6.26 -8.98
N GLY A 211 -23.05 5.21 -8.84
CA GLY A 211 -23.86 4.61 -9.90
C GLY A 211 -23.11 3.63 -10.80
N LEU A 212 -21.92 3.17 -10.41
CA LEU A 212 -21.15 2.20 -11.20
C LEU A 212 -21.73 0.78 -11.09
N PHE A 213 -22.20 0.38 -9.90
CA PHE A 213 -22.77 -0.94 -9.69
C PHE A 213 -23.99 -1.18 -10.59
N ASP A 214 -23.97 -2.33 -11.25
CA ASP A 214 -25.13 -2.89 -11.92
C ASP A 214 -25.14 -4.42 -11.72
N GLU A 215 -26.29 -5.05 -11.88
CA GLU A 215 -26.39 -6.51 -11.69
C GLU A 215 -25.76 -7.32 -12.85
N PHE A 216 -25.20 -6.65 -13.87
CA PHE A 216 -24.87 -7.24 -15.17
C PHE A 216 -23.38 -7.21 -15.50
N LYS A 217 -22.78 -6.02 -15.60
CA LYS A 217 -21.39 -5.73 -15.90
C LYS A 217 -20.57 -5.45 -14.63
N TYR A 218 -21.04 -4.60 -13.71
CA TYR A 218 -20.31 -4.14 -12.52
C TYR A 218 -20.93 -4.72 -11.23
N LYS A 219 -20.68 -6.00 -10.99
CA LYS A 219 -21.40 -6.79 -9.97
C LYS A 219 -20.86 -6.69 -8.54
N ASP A 220 -19.75 -5.99 -8.33
CA ASP A 220 -19.15 -5.83 -7.00
C ASP A 220 -20.07 -4.97 -6.12
N LYS A 221 -20.61 -5.58 -5.06
CA LYS A 221 -21.58 -4.92 -4.18
C LYS A 221 -20.91 -3.98 -3.17
N GLY A 222 -19.58 -3.94 -3.13
CA GLY A 222 -18.80 -3.05 -2.28
C GLY A 222 -19.09 -3.27 -0.80
N ARG A 223 -19.37 -2.19 -0.08
CA ARG A 223 -19.59 -2.18 1.37
C ARG A 223 -20.66 -3.15 1.84
N TYR A 224 -21.67 -3.46 1.02
CA TYR A 224 -22.69 -4.48 1.34
C TYR A 224 -22.09 -5.83 1.72
N GLU A 225 -20.98 -6.25 1.09
CA GLU A 225 -20.33 -7.52 1.38
C GLU A 225 -19.80 -7.60 2.82
N VAL A 226 -19.56 -6.45 3.45
CA VAL A 226 -19.10 -6.31 4.83
C VAL A 226 -20.24 -6.01 5.79
N SER A 227 -21.14 -5.09 5.41
CA SER A 227 -22.18 -4.60 6.32
C SER A 227 -23.47 -5.43 6.32
N GLY A 228 -23.76 -6.15 5.24
CA GLY A 228 -25.05 -6.83 5.02
C GLY A 228 -26.25 -5.89 4.84
N ASN A 229 -26.05 -4.57 4.89
CA ASN A 229 -27.13 -3.60 4.74
C ASN A 229 -27.38 -3.31 3.25
N LYS A 230 -28.60 -3.57 2.76
CA LYS A 230 -28.99 -3.34 1.36
C LYS A 230 -28.76 -1.90 0.89
N ASP A 231 -28.82 -0.92 1.79
CA ASP A 231 -28.54 0.48 1.45
C ASP A 231 -27.07 0.73 1.10
N ASP A 232 -26.17 -0.21 1.39
CA ASP A 232 -24.74 -0.13 1.07
C ASP A 232 -24.35 -0.81 -0.25
N ILE A 233 -25.32 -1.35 -1.00
CA ILE A 233 -25.05 -1.96 -2.30
C ILE A 233 -24.43 -0.92 -3.25
N GLY A 234 -23.27 -1.27 -3.80
CA GLY A 234 -22.51 -0.42 -4.73
C GLY A 234 -21.82 0.76 -4.07
N LYS A 235 -21.84 0.86 -2.73
CA LYS A 235 -21.05 1.88 -2.03
C LYS A 235 -19.61 1.41 -1.87
N PHE A 236 -18.68 2.32 -2.12
CA PHE A 236 -17.26 2.13 -1.84
C PHE A 236 -16.73 3.32 -1.05
N LYS A 237 -15.66 3.09 -0.29
CA LYS A 237 -14.93 4.13 0.43
C LYS A 237 -14.44 5.16 -0.58
N VAL A 238 -14.68 6.43 -0.29
CA VAL A 238 -14.15 7.53 -1.10
C VAL A 238 -12.61 7.47 -1.02
N PRO A 239 -11.88 7.32 -2.14
CA PRO A 239 -10.43 7.26 -2.11
C PRO A 239 -9.83 8.65 -1.84
N GLY A 240 -8.66 8.69 -1.20
CA GLY A 240 -7.85 9.90 -1.13
C GLY A 240 -7.37 10.31 -2.52
N LEU A 241 -7.21 11.62 -2.76
CA LEU A 241 -6.72 12.14 -4.04
C LEU A 241 -5.26 12.58 -4.01
N ARG A 242 -4.55 12.42 -2.89
CA ARG A 242 -3.09 12.53 -2.88
C ARG A 242 -2.50 11.54 -3.88
N ASN A 243 -1.56 12.01 -4.70
CA ASN A 243 -0.90 11.23 -5.75
C ASN A 243 -1.82 10.67 -6.86
N VAL A 244 -3.07 11.13 -6.99
CA VAL A 244 -4.02 10.58 -7.97
C VAL A 244 -3.53 10.65 -9.43
N ALA A 245 -2.68 11.63 -9.75
CA ALA A 245 -2.14 11.80 -11.10
C ALA A 245 -1.23 10.63 -11.55
N VAL A 246 -0.72 9.80 -10.63
CA VAL A 246 0.25 8.73 -10.92
C VAL A 246 -0.22 7.34 -10.48
N THR A 247 -1.49 7.18 -10.14
CA THR A 247 -2.08 5.94 -9.57
C THR A 247 -3.18 5.35 -10.45
N GLY A 248 -3.25 5.75 -11.73
CA GLY A 248 -4.16 5.12 -12.68
C GLY A 248 -3.75 3.68 -13.00
N PRO A 249 -4.68 2.81 -13.44
CA PRO A 249 -6.07 3.13 -13.78
C PRO A 249 -6.98 3.31 -12.55
N TYR A 250 -8.11 3.99 -12.76
CA TYR A 250 -9.00 4.47 -11.70
C TYR A 250 -10.25 3.62 -11.52
N MET A 251 -10.95 3.90 -10.41
CA MET A 251 -12.08 3.17 -9.84
C MET A 251 -11.67 1.85 -9.17
N HIS A 252 -12.56 1.29 -8.36
CA HIS A 252 -12.29 0.06 -7.61
C HIS A 252 -11.96 -1.13 -8.51
N ASP A 253 -12.31 -1.10 -9.79
CA ASP A 253 -12.09 -2.16 -10.77
C ASP A 253 -11.06 -1.80 -11.85
N GLY A 254 -10.45 -0.61 -11.76
CA GLY A 254 -9.46 -0.14 -12.74
C GLY A 254 -10.05 0.10 -14.14
N SER A 255 -11.36 0.32 -14.27
CA SER A 255 -12.03 0.46 -15.58
C SER A 255 -11.75 1.77 -16.31
N PHE A 256 -11.19 2.77 -15.63
CA PHE A 256 -10.92 4.09 -16.18
C PHE A 256 -9.41 4.26 -16.39
N ALA A 257 -8.97 4.32 -17.65
CA ALA A 257 -7.55 4.52 -17.97
C ALA A 257 -7.05 5.92 -17.57
N ASN A 258 -5.73 6.02 -17.36
CA ASN A 258 -5.00 7.30 -17.19
C ASN A 258 -4.77 7.97 -18.55
#